data_AF-A0A2W1BJR1-F1
#
_entry.id   AF-A0A2W1BJR1-F1
#
_cell.length_a   1.000
_cell.length_b   1.000
_cell.length_c   1.000
_cell.angle_alpha   90.00
_cell.angle_beta   90.00
_cell.angle_gamma   90.00
#
_symmetry.space_group_name_H-M   'P 1'
#
loop_
_entity.id
_entity.type
_entity.pdbx_description
1 polymer ?
#
loop_
_entity_poly.entity_id
_entity_poly.type
_entity_poly.pdbx_seq_one_letter_code
_entity_poly.pdbx_strand_id
1 'polypeptide(L)' 'MLRQDFHNDDYWFNGYGCQVSKQHPFYRTTANDYGWYPPGYYSVPLVFFPAGQRFTNKLSAAGMYRNYSLNTGMDQVGYH' A
#
# COMPACT_ATOMS: atom_id res chain seq x y z
N MET A 1 3.59 11.23 -0.05
CA MET A 1 2.32 11.72 -0.63
C MET A 1 1.78 12.79 0.30
N LEU A 2 1.57 14.00 -0.20
CA LEU A 2 1.14 15.15 0.60
C LEU A 2 -0.36 15.39 0.37
N ARG A 3 -1.07 15.89 1.38
CA ARG A 3 -2.49 16.27 1.26
C ARG A 3 -2.76 17.31 0.18
N GLN A 4 -1.76 18.13 -0.13
CA GLN A 4 -1.82 19.10 -1.22
C GLN A 4 -2.04 18.43 -2.58
N ASP A 5 -1.61 17.17 -2.75
CA ASP A 5 -1.83 16.38 -3.97
C ASP A 5 -3.32 16.05 -4.17
N PHE A 6 -4.14 16.03 -3.11
CA PHE A 6 -5.60 15.84 -3.20
C PHE A 6 -6.37 17.15 -3.42
N HIS A 7 -5.70 18.29 -3.46
CA HIS A 7 -6.33 19.61 -3.38
C HIS A 7 -6.67 20.21 -4.75
N ASN A 8 -6.17 19.62 -5.85
CA ASN A 8 -6.23 20.25 -7.18
C ASN A 8 -7.05 19.49 -8.21
N ASP A 9 -7.48 18.27 -7.89
CA ASP A 9 -7.91 17.32 -8.90
C ASP A 9 -9.20 16.63 -8.44
N ASP A 10 -10.35 17.10 -8.91
CA ASP A 10 -11.68 16.45 -8.76
C ASP A 10 -11.68 14.98 -9.25
N TYR A 11 -10.61 14.57 -9.94
CA TYR A 11 -10.38 13.24 -10.49
C TYR A 11 -9.50 12.33 -9.62
N TRP A 12 -9.16 12.69 -8.38
CA TRP A 12 -8.44 11.76 -7.49
C TRP A 12 -9.38 10.79 -6.74
N PHE A 13 -10.58 11.25 -6.41
CA PHE A 13 -11.61 10.48 -5.71
C PHE A 13 -12.85 10.32 -6.59
N ASN A 14 -12.93 9.19 -7.30
CA ASN A 14 -14.03 8.88 -8.22
C ASN A 14 -14.68 7.53 -7.89
N GLY A 15 -15.86 7.31 -8.46
CA GLY A 15 -16.59 6.04 -8.35
C GLY A 15 -17.47 5.94 -7.10
N TYR A 16 -17.62 7.02 -6.35
CA TYR A 16 -18.49 7.06 -5.18
C TYR A 16 -19.95 7.10 -5.59
N GLY A 17 -20.83 6.55 -4.75
CA GLY A 17 -22.24 6.39 -5.08
C GLY A 17 -22.93 7.69 -5.53
N CYS A 18 -22.58 8.84 -4.94
CA CYS A 18 -23.11 10.14 -5.34
C CYS A 18 -22.71 10.58 -6.76
N GLN A 19 -21.64 10.01 -7.32
CA GLN A 19 -21.12 10.34 -8.65
C GLN A 19 -21.66 9.41 -9.74
N VAL A 20 -21.87 8.13 -9.41
CA VAL A 20 -22.13 7.09 -10.43
C VAL A 20 -23.47 6.38 -10.30
N SER A 21 -24.14 6.47 -9.15
CA SER A 21 -25.35 5.70 -8.92
C SER A 21 -26.49 6.18 -9.80
N LYS A 22 -27.13 5.21 -10.47
CA LYS A 22 -28.39 5.40 -11.21
C LYS A 22 -29.60 4.90 -10.43
N GLN A 23 -29.39 4.53 -9.16
CA GLN A 23 -30.45 3.95 -8.35
C GLN A 23 -31.47 5.00 -7.97
N HIS A 24 -32.74 4.64 -8.12
CA HIS A 24 -33.83 5.52 -7.74
C HIS A 24 -33.82 5.79 -6.22
N PRO A 25 -33.99 7.03 -5.76
CA PRO A 25 -33.84 7.40 -4.35
C PRO A 25 -34.71 6.58 -3.38
N PHE A 26 -35.89 6.14 -3.81
CA PHE A 26 -36.80 5.34 -2.98
C PHE A 26 -36.36 3.90 -2.74
N TYR A 27 -35.44 3.35 -3.55
CA TYR A 27 -34.98 1.97 -3.41
C TYR A 27 -33.60 1.87 -2.78
N ARG A 28 -33.22 2.91 -2.03
CA ARG A 28 -31.91 2.99 -1.42
C ARG A 28 -31.92 2.36 -0.03
N THR A 29 -31.01 1.43 0.20
CA THR A 29 -30.84 0.77 1.50
C THR A 29 -29.72 1.45 2.29
N THR A 30 -29.69 1.25 3.60
CA THR A 30 -28.64 1.76 4.50
C THR A 30 -27.23 1.27 4.15
N ALA A 31 -27.11 0.10 3.52
CA ALA A 31 -25.83 -0.40 3.04
C ALA A 31 -25.24 0.49 1.92
N ASN A 32 -26.09 1.21 1.16
CA ASN A 32 -25.64 2.12 0.11
C ASN A 32 -25.00 3.40 0.66
N ASP A 33 -25.10 3.69 1.95
CA ASP A 33 -24.47 4.88 2.54
C ASP A 33 -22.95 4.69 2.68
N TYR A 34 -22.49 3.46 2.84
CA TYR A 34 -21.07 3.15 2.82
C TYR A 34 -20.49 3.37 1.42
N GLY A 35 -19.43 4.18 1.31
CA GLY A 35 -18.82 4.54 0.03
C GLY A 35 -19.68 5.47 -0.84
N TRP A 36 -20.73 6.09 -0.27
CA TRP A 36 -21.56 7.01 -1.05
C TRP A 36 -20.88 8.34 -1.37
N TYR A 37 -20.14 8.89 -0.41
CA TYR A 37 -19.46 10.18 -0.54
C TYR A 37 -17.94 9.99 -0.60
N PRO A 38 -17.23 10.77 -1.45
CA PRO A 38 -15.79 10.80 -1.44
C PRO A 38 -15.24 11.39 -0.13
N PRO A 39 -14.01 11.03 0.26
CA PRO A 39 -13.35 11.65 1.41
C PRO A 39 -13.10 13.14 1.15
N GLY A 40 -13.44 13.97 2.12
CA GLY A 40 -13.15 15.40 2.09
C GLY A 40 -11.76 15.74 2.63
N TYR A 41 -11.33 17.00 2.46
CA TYR A 41 -10.00 17.50 2.89
C TYR A 41 -9.63 17.08 4.32
N TYR A 42 -10.55 17.15 5.29
CA TYR A 42 -10.30 16.82 6.70
C TYR A 42 -10.34 15.33 7.04
N SER A 43 -10.73 14.48 6.09
CA SER A 43 -10.77 13.02 6.28
C SER A 43 -9.49 12.32 5.82
N VAL A 44 -8.62 13.01 5.08
CA VAL A 44 -7.34 12.48 4.59
C VAL A 44 -6.15 12.99 5.41
N PRO A 45 -5.09 12.19 5.62
CA PRO A 45 -3.92 12.61 6.37
C PRO A 45 -3.14 13.71 5.63
N LEU A 46 -2.51 14.62 6.38
CA LEU A 46 -1.66 15.69 5.82
C LEU A 46 -0.44 15.12 5.07
N VAL A 47 0.16 14.08 5.63
CA VAL A 47 1.34 13.41 5.10
C VAL A 47 1.17 11.92 5.29
N PHE A 48 1.48 11.15 4.25
CA PHE A 48 1.54 9.70 4.30
C PHE A 48 2.95 9.21 3.95
N PHE A 49 3.50 8.35 4.81
CA PHE A 49 4.81 7.72 4.65
C PHE A 49 4.65 6.24 4.27
N PRO A 50 4.49 5.92 2.97
CA PRO A 50 4.36 4.54 2.54
C PRO A 50 5.66 3.78 2.79
N ALA A 51 5.55 2.53 3.23
CA ALA A 51 6.69 1.62 3.25
C ALA A 51 7.10 1.27 1.82
N GLY A 52 8.26 1.77 1.37
CA GLY A 52 8.81 1.46 0.06
C GLY A 52 9.41 0.04 0.04
N GLN A 53 8.78 -0.89 -0.67
CA GLN A 53 9.26 -2.27 -0.76
C GLN A 53 10.23 -2.52 -1.93
N ARG A 54 10.84 -1.48 -2.51
CA ARG A 54 11.68 -1.60 -3.72
C ARG A 54 12.86 -2.56 -3.54
N PHE A 55 13.53 -2.50 -2.39
CA PHE A 55 14.63 -3.41 -2.07
C PHE A 55 14.12 -4.84 -1.85
N THR A 56 13.12 -5.01 -0.99
CA THR A 56 12.54 -6.32 -0.66
C THR A 56 11.99 -7.03 -1.89
N ASN A 57 11.34 -6.32 -2.81
CA ASN A 57 10.81 -6.90 -4.06
C ASN A 57 11.93 -7.39 -4.99
N LYS A 58 13.06 -6.68 -5.04
CA LYS A 58 14.24 -7.14 -5.78
C LYS A 58 14.86 -8.37 -5.12
N LEU A 59 14.97 -8.36 -3.80
CA LEU A 59 15.48 -9.49 -3.03
C LEU A 59 14.59 -10.73 -3.18
N SER A 60 13.26 -10.58 -3.11
CA SER A 60 12.33 -11.70 -3.25
C SER A 60 12.38 -12.31 -4.64
N ALA A 61 12.59 -11.50 -5.68
CA ALA A 61 12.76 -11.97 -7.05
C ALA A 61 14.04 -12.79 -7.25
N ALA A 62 15.08 -12.57 -6.41
CA ALA A 62 16.33 -13.34 -6.45
C ALA A 62 16.21 -14.74 -5.81
N GLY A 63 15.10 -15.03 -5.12
CA GLY A 63 14.84 -16.34 -4.52
C GLY A 63 15.53 -16.56 -3.17
N MET A 64 15.43 -17.79 -2.67
CA MET A 64 16.01 -18.16 -1.37
C MET A 64 17.54 -18.25 -1.45
N TYR A 65 18.22 -17.65 -0.47
CA TYR A 65 19.67 -17.77 -0.34
C TYR A 65 20.10 -19.24 -0.23
N ARG A 66 21.18 -19.58 -0.93
CA ARG A 66 21.83 -20.89 -0.87
C ARG A 66 23.32 -20.68 -0.69
N ASN A 67 23.90 -21.44 0.24
CA ASN A 67 25.34 -21.47 0.42
C ASN A 67 25.95 -22.55 -0.48
N TYR A 68 26.82 -22.13 -1.40
CA TYR A 68 27.59 -23.01 -2.30
C TYR A 68 29.11 -22.82 -2.11
N SER A 69 29.53 -22.23 -0.98
CA SER A 69 30.95 -22.02 -0.68
C SER A 69 31.60 -23.28 -0.12
N LEU A 70 32.91 -23.41 -0.33
CA LEU A 70 33.72 -24.42 0.34
C LEU A 70 34.22 -23.90 1.69
N ASN A 71 34.24 -24.78 2.69
CA ASN A 71 34.93 -24.49 3.94
C ASN A 71 36.44 -24.47 3.70
N THR A 72 37.08 -23.35 4.03
CA THR A 72 38.54 -23.14 3.89
C THR A 72 39.20 -22.78 5.21
N GLY A 73 38.45 -22.84 6.31
CA GLY A 73 38.99 -22.65 7.65
C GLY A 73 40.00 -23.76 7.97
N MET A 74 41.19 -23.36 8.40
CA MET A 74 42.17 -24.29 8.95
C MET A 74 41.71 -24.72 10.35
N ASP A 75 41.89 -26.00 10.67
CA ASP A 75 41.56 -26.51 12.00
C ASP A 75 42.38 -25.77 13.07
N GLN A 76 41.73 -25.39 14.17
CA GLN A 76 42.42 -24.83 15.32
C GLN A 76 43.25 -25.91 16.00
N VAL A 77 44.50 -25.60 16.29
CA VAL A 77 45.38 -26.48 17.07
C VAL A 77 44.87 -26.49 18.51
N GLY A 78 44.14 -27.53 18.88
CA GLY A 78 43.72 -27.75 20.26
C GLY A 78 44.94 -28.07 21.12
N TYR A 79 45.34 -27.14 21.98
CA TYR A 79 46.29 -27.42 23.05
C TYR A 79 45.55 -28.19 24.15
N HIS A 80 45.57 -29.52 24.07
CA HIS A 80 45.15 -30.43 25.14
C HIS A 80 46.39 -30.91 25.90
#